data_AF-A0A0F9LP82-F1
#
_entry.id   AF-A0A0F9LP82-F1
#
_cell.length_a   1.000
_cell.length_b   1.000
_cell.length_c   1.000
_cell.angle_alpha   90.00
_cell.angle_beta   90.00
_cell.angle_gamma   90.00
#
_symmetry.space_group_name_H-M   'P 1'
#
loop_
_entity.id
_entity.type
_entity.pdbx_description
1 polymer ?
#
loop_
_entity_poly.entity_id
_entity_poly.type
_entity_poly.pdbx_seq_one_letter_code
_entity_poly.pdbx_strand_id
1 'polypeptide(L)'
;MTRKDIYKLIDEEREYQKNTWENSGSLPTTGEITLLRFYLRKFEDHYQAEDDAPNGDCPEECLHDIRKMATILIRCMENHSVLPRK
;
A
#
# COMPACT_ATOMS: atom_id res chain seq x y z
N MET A 1 -18.28 -2.56 -5.90
CA MET A 1 -17.73 -1.99 -4.66
C MET A 1 -17.79 -0.46 -4.78
N THR A 2 -18.18 0.26 -3.73
CA THR A 2 -18.21 1.73 -3.78
C THR A 2 -16.86 2.32 -3.38
N ARG A 3 -16.61 3.58 -3.73
CA ARG A 3 -15.41 4.32 -3.28
C ARG A 3 -15.30 4.35 -1.75
N LYS A 4 -16.43 4.43 -1.04
CA LYS A 4 -16.47 4.41 0.43
C LYS A 4 -16.00 3.07 0.99
N ASP A 5 -16.38 1.97 0.35
CA ASP A 5 -15.97 0.63 0.76
C ASP A 5 -14.45 0.44 0.56
N ILE A 6 -13.89 0.97 -0.53
CA ILE A 6 -12.44 0.94 -0.80
C ILE A 6 -11.67 1.68 0.30
N TYR A 7 -12.10 2.87 0.69
CA TYR A 7 -11.45 3.62 1.77
C TYR A 7 -11.53 2.88 3.10
N LYS A 8 -12.67 2.26 3.40
CA LYS A 8 -12.80 1.42 4.59
C LYS A 8 -11.79 0.25 4.59
N LEU A 9 -11.61 -0.44 3.46
CA LEU A 9 -10.63 -1.53 3.34
C LEU A 9 -9.18 -1.05 3.53
N ILE A 10 -8.86 0.16 3.05
CA ILE A 10 -7.54 0.77 3.23
C ILE A 10 -7.34 1.16 4.71
N ASP A 11 -8.34 1.73 5.36
CA ASP A 11 -8.29 2.08 6.78
C ASP A 11 -8.12 0.83 7.66
N GLU A 12 -8.83 -0.26 7.37
CA GLU A 12 -8.70 -1.54 8.08
C GLU A 12 -7.30 -2.15 7.91
N GLU A 13 -6.74 -2.14 6.70
CA GLU A 13 -5.35 -2.57 6.46
C GLU A 13 -4.36 -1.66 7.20
N ARG A 14 -4.59 -0.35 7.23
CA ARG A 14 -3.73 0.60 7.94
C ARG A 14 -3.73 0.33 9.45
N GLU A 15 -4.89 0.10 10.05
CA GLU A 15 -5.00 -0.25 11.47
C GLU A 15 -4.36 -1.62 11.76
N TYR A 16 -4.55 -2.62 10.88
CA TYR A 16 -3.86 -3.90 10.99
C TYR A 16 -2.33 -3.75 10.97
N GLN A 17 -1.80 -2.97 10.02
CA GLN A 17 -0.38 -2.69 9.92
C GLN A 17 0.14 -1.89 11.10
N LYS A 18 -0.62 -0.90 11.59
CA LYS A 18 -0.29 -0.14 12.79
C LYS A 18 -0.14 -1.09 13.99
N ASN A 19 -1.11 -1.96 14.24
CA ASN A 19 -1.08 -2.94 15.33
C ASN A 19 0.06 -3.97 15.16
N THR A 20 0.42 -4.31 13.92
CA THR A 20 1.54 -5.21 13.60
C THR A 20 2.90 -4.52 13.77
N TRP A 21 2.96 -3.20 13.58
CA TRP A 21 4.17 -2.39 13.58
C TRP A 21 4.33 -1.51 14.84
N GLU A 22 3.54 -1.74 15.89
CA GLU A 22 3.58 -0.96 17.15
C GLU A 22 4.97 -0.90 17.81
N ASN A 23 5.94 -1.71 17.37
CA ASN A 23 7.33 -1.66 17.83
C ASN A 23 8.30 -0.88 16.93
N SER A 24 7.88 -0.32 15.78
CA SER A 24 8.80 0.22 14.77
C SER A 24 8.98 1.74 14.79
N GLY A 25 8.17 2.48 15.56
CA GLY A 25 8.18 3.95 15.57
C GLY A 25 7.83 4.57 14.20
N SER A 26 7.80 5.90 14.13
CA SER A 26 7.69 6.60 12.85
C SER A 26 8.98 6.42 12.06
N LEU A 27 8.91 5.83 10.88
CA LEU A 27 10.06 5.80 9.98
C LEU A 27 10.31 7.21 9.43
N PRO A 28 11.58 7.60 9.19
CA PRO A 28 11.85 8.77 8.36
C PRO A 28 11.26 8.56 6.97
N THR A 29 10.95 9.64 6.25
CA THR A 29 10.35 9.58 4.90
C THR A 29 11.14 8.69 3.93
N THR A 30 12.46 8.64 4.07
CA THR A 30 13.34 7.74 3.30
C THR A 30 13.05 6.25 3.56
N GLY A 31 12.71 5.90 4.80
CA GLY A 31 12.26 4.56 5.18
C GLY A 31 10.89 4.22 4.59
N GLU A 32 9.95 5.17 4.61
CA GLU A 32 8.63 5.02 3.97
C GLU A 32 8.76 4.77 2.45
N ILE A 33 9.60 5.54 1.77
CA ILE A 33 9.89 5.36 0.33
C ILE A 33 10.54 4.00 0.06
N THR A 34 11.38 3.52 0.98
CA THR A 34 12.05 2.21 0.84
C THR A 34 11.03 1.07 0.92
N LEU A 35 10.10 1.13 1.88
CA LEU A 35 8.98 0.19 1.99
C LEU A 35 8.07 0.24 0.76
N LEU A 36 7.77 1.44 0.25
CA LEU A 36 6.98 1.60 -0.96
C LEU A 36 7.64 0.93 -2.17
N ARG A 37 8.96 1.13 -2.36
CA ARG A 37 9.73 0.46 -3.43
C ARG A 37 9.74 -1.05 -3.29
N PHE A 38 9.82 -1.56 -2.06
CA PHE A 38 9.77 -2.99 -1.79
C PHE A 38 8.44 -3.61 -2.24
N TYR A 39 7.31 -3.00 -1.89
CA TYR A 39 5.99 -3.50 -2.31
C TYR A 39 5.71 -3.29 -3.80
N LEU A 40 6.24 -2.22 -4.40
CA LEU A 40 6.18 -2.05 -5.85
C LEU A 40 6.90 -3.19 -6.58
N ARG A 41 8.08 -3.60 -6.09
CA ARG A 41 8.80 -4.73 -6.69
C ARG A 41 8.04 -6.04 -6.56
N LYS A 42 7.42 -6.29 -5.39
CA LYS A 42 6.56 -7.46 -5.20
C LYS A 42 5.37 -7.46 -6.15
N PHE A 43 4.74 -6.31 -6.34
CA PHE A 43 3.67 -6.16 -7.32
C PHE A 43 4.17 -6.53 -8.72
N GLU A 44 5.33 -6.01 -9.15
CA GLU A 44 5.91 -6.34 -10.46
C GLU A 44 6.22 -7.84 -10.58
N ASP A 45 6.77 -8.46 -9.53
CA ASP A 45 7.08 -9.89 -9.49
C ASP A 45 5.80 -10.74 -9.58
N HIS A 46 4.75 -10.41 -8.81
CA HIS A 46 3.45 -11.11 -8.87
C HIS A 46 2.77 -10.92 -10.23
N TYR A 47 2.85 -9.72 -10.80
CA TYR A 47 2.26 -9.42 -12.09
C TYR A 47 2.96 -10.18 -13.24
N GLN A 48 4.28 -10.29 -13.18
CA GLN A 48 5.07 -11.04 -14.17
C GLN A 48 4.98 -12.56 -13.98
N ALA A 49 4.80 -13.04 -12.75
CA ALA A 49 4.62 -14.47 -12.49
C ALA A 49 3.30 -15.00 -13.08
N GLU A 50 2.31 -14.14 -13.29
CA GLU A 50 1.06 -14.46 -13.97
C GLU A 50 1.11 -14.11 -15.46
N ASP A 51 2.02 -14.76 -16.20
CA ASP A 51 2.17 -14.67 -17.67
C ASP A 51 0.86 -14.98 -18.45
N ASP A 52 -0.22 -15.43 -17.78
CA ASP A 52 -1.46 -15.95 -18.36
C ASP A 52 -2.74 -15.44 -17.68
N ALA A 53 -2.76 -14.26 -17.04
CA ALA A 53 -4.00 -13.73 -16.46
C ALA A 53 -5.08 -13.62 -17.56
N PRO A 54 -6.18 -14.43 -17.51
CA PRO A 54 -6.94 -14.78 -18.72
C PRO A 54 -7.72 -13.64 -19.37
N ASN A 55 -7.71 -12.43 -18.80
CA ASN A 55 -8.41 -11.25 -19.34
C ASN A 55 -7.60 -9.94 -19.20
N GLY A 56 -6.29 -10.00 -18.91
CA GLY A 56 -5.50 -8.81 -18.58
C GLY A 56 -5.88 -8.15 -17.24
N ASP A 57 -6.67 -8.85 -16.42
CA ASP A 57 -7.00 -8.44 -15.06
C ASP A 57 -5.79 -8.62 -14.15
N CYS A 58 -5.66 -7.73 -13.18
CA CYS A 58 -4.58 -7.74 -12.20
C CYS A 58 -4.81 -8.87 -11.17
N PRO A 59 -3.80 -9.73 -10.90
CA PRO A 59 -3.92 -10.81 -9.91
C PRO A 59 -4.33 -10.32 -8.51
N GLU A 60 -4.96 -11.19 -7.71
CA GLU A 60 -5.42 -10.81 -6.35
C GLU A 60 -4.24 -10.38 -5.45
N GLU A 61 -3.12 -11.07 -5.56
CA GLU A 61 -1.85 -10.76 -4.89
C GLU A 61 -1.36 -9.35 -5.23
N CYS A 62 -1.48 -8.95 -6.49
CA CYS A 62 -1.14 -7.61 -6.94
C CYS A 62 -2.06 -6.56 -6.31
N LEU A 63 -3.37 -6.85 -6.17
CA LEU A 63 -4.31 -5.97 -5.49
C LEU A 63 -3.98 -5.83 -3.99
N HIS A 64 -3.51 -6.90 -3.34
CA HIS A 64 -3.02 -6.83 -1.97
C HIS A 64 -1.78 -5.93 -1.83
N ASP A 65 -0.83 -6.00 -2.76
CA ASP A 65 0.34 -5.12 -2.76
C ASP A 65 -0.04 -3.66 -3.00
N ILE A 66 -0.99 -3.39 -3.90
CA ILE A 66 -1.55 -2.04 -4.08
C ILE A 66 -2.14 -1.51 -2.77
N ARG A 67 -2.90 -2.35 -2.03
CA ARG A 67 -3.49 -1.94 -0.76
C ARG A 67 -2.41 -1.58 0.27
N LYS A 68 -1.33 -2.37 0.37
CA LYS A 68 -0.19 -2.08 1.25
C LYS A 68 0.57 -0.82 0.85
N MET A 69 0.73 -0.56 -0.45
CA MET A 69 1.31 0.71 -0.93
C MET A 69 0.43 1.91 -0.53
N ALA A 70 -0.89 1.81 -0.66
CA ALA A 70 -1.81 2.87 -0.28
C ALA A 70 -1.73 3.21 1.21
N THR A 71 -1.63 2.22 2.10
CA THR A 71 -1.51 2.46 3.54
C THR A 71 -0.18 3.13 3.91
N ILE A 72 0.93 2.77 3.26
CA ILE A 72 2.23 3.42 3.43
C ILE A 72 2.17 4.89 3.01
N LEU A 73 1.53 5.18 1.87
CA LEU A 73 1.37 6.56 1.39
C LEU A 73 0.54 7.42 2.37
N ILE A 74 -0.55 6.87 2.90
CA ILE A 74 -1.37 7.53 3.92
C ILE A 74 -0.53 7.79 5.18
N ARG A 75 0.15 6.78 5.70
CA ARG A 75 1.04 6.91 6.87
C ARG A 75 2.10 7.99 6.66
N CYS A 76 2.72 8.01 5.49
CA CYS A 76 3.71 9.02 5.12
C CYS A 76 3.10 10.44 5.13
N MET A 77 1.89 10.61 4.59
CA MET A 77 1.20 11.91 4.60
C MET A 77 0.79 12.35 6.02
N GLU A 78 0.32 11.43 6.86
CA GLU A 78 -0.04 11.69 8.26
C GLU A 78 1.19 12.11 9.09
N ASN A 79 2.30 11.38 8.96
CA ASN A 79 3.52 11.63 9.73
C ASN A 79 4.24 12.92 9.29
N HIS A 80 4.12 13.32 8.02
CA HIS A 80 4.86 14.44 7.46
C HIS A 80 3.99 15.66 7.11
N SER A 81 2.68 15.62 7.41
CA SER A 81 1.74 16.76 7.33
C SER A 81 1.80 17.54 6.01
N VAL A 82 1.90 16.83 4.88
CA VAL A 82 1.92 17.46 3.57
C VAL A 82 0.51 17.87 3.17
N LEU A 83 0.28 19.18 3.04
CA LEU A 83 -1.00 19.71 2.57
C LEU A 83 -1.20 19.46 1.06
N PRO A 84 -2.46 19.31 0.58
CA PRO A 84 -2.76 19.22 -0.84
C PRO A 84 -2.16 20.40 -1.63
N ARG A 85 -1.78 20.16 -2.89
CA ARG A 85 -1.40 21.24 -3.81
C ARG A 85 -2.58 22.21 -3.96
N LYS A 86 -2.31 23.51 -3.91
CA LYS A 86 -3.29 24.58 -4.14
C LYS A 86 -3.72 24.63 -5.59
#